data_AF-A0A0R2PVZ1-F1
#
_entry.id   AF-A0A0R2PVZ1-F1
#
_cell.length_a   1.000
_cell.length_b   1.000
_cell.length_c   1.000
_cell.angle_alpha   90.00
_cell.angle_beta   90.00
_cell.angle_gamma   90.00
#
_symmetry.space_group_name_H-M   'P 1'
#
loop_
_entity.id
_entity.type
_entity.pdbx_description
1 polymer ?
#
loop_
_entity_poly.entity_id
_entity_poly.type
_entity_poly.pdbx_seq_one_letter_code
_entity_poly.pdbx_strand_id
1 'polypeptide(L)'
;MAGDLRTAFDQVRRRLQLLTVWHTVAVCSTVLYTVWLAVRTTRNHFGLGTSAYDFGLFDQGVWLVAQGKAPFVTLMGRNLFGDHTSFILLPLVPLFWVIGS
;
A
#
# COMPACT_ATOMS: atom_id res chain seq x y z
N MET A 1 -10.22 0.81 -50.21
CA MET A 1 -10.44 0.26 -48.85
C MET A 1 -9.83 -1.13 -48.62
N ALA A 2 -9.90 -2.09 -49.55
CA ALA A 2 -9.39 -3.46 -49.31
C ALA A 2 -7.84 -3.60 -49.21
N GLY A 3 -7.08 -2.72 -49.85
CA GLY A 3 -5.60 -2.74 -49.78
C GLY A 3 -5.05 -2.31 -48.41
N ASP A 4 -5.76 -1.39 -47.74
CA ASP A 4 -5.35 -0.76 -46.49
C ASP A 4 -5.40 -1.74 -45.30
N LEU A 5 -6.45 -2.58 -45.28
CA LEU A 5 -6.61 -3.66 -44.31
C LEU A 5 -5.49 -4.71 -44.40
N ARG A 6 -5.09 -5.10 -45.62
CA ARG A 6 -4.03 -6.10 -45.81
C ARG A 6 -2.69 -5.60 -45.30
N THR A 7 -2.34 -4.35 -45.62
CA THR A 7 -1.14 -3.69 -45.09
C THR A 7 -1.17 -3.55 -43.57
N ALA A 8 -2.32 -3.23 -42.97
CA ALA A 8 -2.46 -3.19 -41.52
C ALA A 8 -2.24 -4.57 -40.88
N PHE A 9 -2.80 -5.64 -41.45
CA PHE A 9 -2.57 -7.01 -40.99
C PHE A 9 -1.11 -7.44 -41.10
N ASP A 10 -0.44 -7.13 -42.21
CA ASP A 10 0.97 -7.46 -42.41
C ASP A 10 1.88 -6.69 -41.43
N GLN A 11 1.56 -5.43 -41.15
CA GLN A 11 2.27 -4.65 -40.14
C GLN A 11 2.12 -5.23 -38.73
N VAL A 12 0.91 -5.64 -38.35
CA VAL A 12 0.67 -6.31 -37.05
C VAL A 12 1.42 -7.63 -36.98
N ARG A 13 1.36 -8.46 -38.03
CA ARG A 13 2.08 -9.72 -38.11
C ARG A 13 3.59 -9.54 -37.95
N ARG A 14 4.18 -8.56 -38.63
CA ARG A 14 5.61 -8.26 -38.52
C ARG A 14 5.99 -7.81 -37.11
N ARG A 15 5.16 -7.02 -36.45
CA ARG A 15 5.36 -6.61 -35.04
C ARG A 15 5.24 -7.79 -34.08
N LEU A 16 4.31 -8.70 -34.30
CA LEU A 16 4.18 -9.92 -33.50
C LEU A 16 5.37 -10.85 -33.67
N GLN A 17 5.97 -10.91 -34.86
CA GLN A 17 7.19 -11.69 -35.11
C GLN A 17 8.44 -11.14 -34.40
N LEU A 18 8.41 -9.88 -33.95
CA LEU A 18 9.48 -9.28 -33.14
C LEU A 18 9.32 -9.60 -31.65
N LEU A 19 8.17 -10.12 -31.22
CA LEU A 19 7.96 -10.51 -29.83
C LEU A 19 8.71 -11.81 -29.55
N THR A 20 9.77 -11.69 -28.77
CA THR A 20 10.48 -12.85 -28.26
C THR A 20 9.70 -13.49 -27.11
N VAL A 21 10.01 -14.76 -26.81
CA VAL A 21 9.45 -15.48 -25.65
C VAL A 21 9.61 -14.68 -24.34
N TRP A 22 10.68 -13.91 -24.20
CA TRP A 22 10.95 -13.08 -23.03
C TRP A 22 9.96 -11.93 -22.86
N HIS A 23 9.48 -11.32 -23.95
CA HIS A 23 8.43 -10.31 -23.87
C HIS A 23 7.13 -10.93 -23.34
N THR A 24 6.76 -12.10 -23.87
CA THR A 24 5.58 -12.83 -23.40
C THR A 24 5.71 -13.19 -21.93
N VAL A 25 6.84 -13.73 -21.51
CA VAL A 25 7.10 -14.07 -20.10
C VAL A 25 7.04 -12.84 -19.21
N ALA A 26 7.68 -11.74 -19.59
CA ALA A 26 7.70 -10.51 -18.80
C ALA A 26 6.29 -9.91 -18.66
N VAL A 27 5.51 -9.85 -19.75
CA VAL A 27 4.14 -9.36 -19.72
C VAL A 27 3.25 -10.26 -18.86
N CYS A 28 3.31 -11.57 -19.05
CA CYS A 28 2.53 -12.52 -18.26
C CYS A 28 2.87 -12.44 -16.76
N SER A 29 4.16 -12.39 -16.41
CA SER A 29 4.61 -12.25 -15.02
C SER A 29 4.16 -10.93 -14.40
N THR A 30 4.23 -9.83 -15.17
CA THR A 30 3.77 -8.51 -14.71
C THR A 30 2.27 -8.53 -14.44
N VAL A 31 1.47 -9.01 -15.39
CA VAL A 31 0.02 -9.10 -15.25
C VAL A 31 -0.36 -9.98 -14.06
N LEU A 32 0.26 -11.16 -13.94
CA LEU A 32 0.01 -12.09 -12.85
C LEU A 32 0.34 -11.46 -11.49
N TYR A 33 1.51 -10.84 -11.38
CA TYR A 33 1.94 -10.19 -10.15
C TYR A 33 1.05 -9.01 -9.78
N THR A 34 0.71 -8.14 -10.74
CA THR A 34 -0.17 -7.00 -10.51
C THR A 34 -1.56 -7.44 -10.05
N VAL A 35 -2.16 -8.44 -10.71
CA VAL A 35 -3.47 -8.97 -10.31
C VAL A 35 -3.40 -9.60 -8.92
N TRP A 36 -2.38 -10.43 -8.66
CA TRP A 36 -2.17 -11.04 -7.35
C TRP A 36 -2.03 -9.99 -6.24
N LEU A 37 -1.17 -8.99 -6.46
CA LEU A 37 -0.92 -7.91 -5.50
C LEU A 37 -2.19 -7.07 -5.27
N ALA A 38 -2.92 -6.73 -6.33
CA ALA A 38 -4.18 -5.99 -6.24
C ALA A 38 -5.21 -6.75 -5.41
N VAL A 39 -5.41 -8.05 -5.67
CA VAL A 39 -6.33 -8.87 -4.88
C VAL A 39 -5.88 -8.96 -3.42
N ARG A 40 -4.58 -9.20 -3.18
CA ARG A 40 -4.05 -9.35 -1.82
C ARG A 40 -4.15 -8.06 -1.00
N THR A 41 -3.72 -6.93 -1.57
CA THR A 41 -3.75 -5.64 -0.87
C THR A 41 -5.18 -5.20 -0.60
N THR A 42 -6.10 -5.40 -1.55
CA THR A 42 -7.51 -5.05 -1.38
C THR A 42 -8.17 -5.88 -0.28
N ARG A 43 -7.91 -7.20 -0.25
CA ARG A 43 -8.40 -8.08 0.82
C ARG A 43 -7.82 -7.71 2.18
N ASN A 44 -6.52 -7.41 2.25
CA ASN A 44 -5.90 -6.97 3.49
C ASN A 44 -6.49 -5.63 3.96
N HIS A 45 -6.71 -4.68 3.05
CA HIS A 45 -7.26 -3.36 3.38
C HIS A 45 -8.67 -3.46 3.94
N PHE A 46 -9.57 -4.16 3.24
CA PHE A 46 -10.94 -4.38 3.71
C PHE A 46 -11.00 -5.29 4.93
N GLY A 47 -10.02 -6.18 5.13
CA GLY A 47 -9.83 -6.96 6.35
C GLY A 47 -9.13 -6.19 7.48
N LEU A 48 -8.97 -4.87 7.35
CA LEU A 48 -8.29 -3.96 8.29
C LEU A 48 -6.80 -4.26 8.52
N GLY A 49 -6.20 -5.21 7.82
CA GLY A 49 -4.81 -5.63 8.01
C GLY A 49 -3.75 -4.63 7.52
N THR A 50 -4.09 -3.66 6.67
CA THR A 50 -3.11 -2.65 6.19
C THR A 50 -2.98 -1.44 7.12
N SER A 51 -4.02 -1.14 7.89
CA SER A 51 -4.07 0.09 8.70
C SER A 51 -4.33 -0.20 10.17
N ALA A 52 -4.84 -1.38 10.56
CA ALA A 52 -5.02 -1.70 11.97
C ALA A 52 -3.70 -1.73 12.76
N TYR A 53 -2.60 -2.13 12.10
CA TYR A 53 -1.28 -2.05 12.72
C TYR A 53 -0.92 -0.59 13.02
N ASP A 54 -0.87 0.26 12.00
CA ASP A 54 -0.51 1.68 12.15
C ASP A 54 -1.49 2.45 13.05
N PHE A 55 -2.80 2.22 12.90
CA PHE A 55 -3.82 2.79 13.80
C PHE A 55 -3.51 2.41 15.25
N GLY A 56 -3.24 1.13 15.54
CA GLY A 56 -2.91 0.69 16.88
C GLY A 56 -1.61 1.31 17.42
N LEU A 57 -0.60 1.51 16.57
CA LEU A 57 0.66 2.16 16.98
C LEU A 57 0.42 3.60 17.44
N PHE A 58 -0.24 4.38 16.59
CA PHE A 58 -0.43 5.82 16.82
C PHE A 58 -1.50 6.08 17.87
N ASP A 59 -2.57 5.28 17.92
CA ASP A 59 -3.60 5.37 18.95
C ASP A 59 -3.03 5.09 20.35
N GLN A 60 -2.31 3.98 20.52
CA GLN A 60 -1.65 3.65 21.79
C GLN A 60 -0.66 4.76 22.19
N GLY A 61 0.15 5.23 21.24
CA GLY A 61 1.15 6.25 21.49
C GLY A 61 0.53 7.58 21.94
N VAL A 62 -0.48 8.08 21.22
CA VAL A 62 -1.17 9.34 21.56
C VAL A 62 -1.93 9.22 22.87
N TRP A 63 -2.62 8.08 23.12
CA TRP A 63 -3.27 7.82 24.39
C TRP A 63 -2.27 7.87 25.56
N LEU A 64 -1.11 7.25 25.44
CA LEU A 64 -0.08 7.30 26.48
C LEU A 64 0.40 8.74 26.76
N VAL A 65 0.64 9.53 25.71
CA VAL A 65 0.99 10.95 25.87
C VAL A 65 -0.13 11.72 26.55
N ALA A 66 -1.39 11.48 26.18
CA ALA A 66 -2.55 12.12 26.79
C ALA A 66 -2.69 11.82 28.29
N GLN A 67 -2.24 10.64 28.73
CA GLN A 67 -2.17 10.23 30.14
C GLN A 67 -0.89 10.68 30.85
N GLY A 68 -0.01 11.46 30.19
CA GLY A 68 1.27 11.89 30.74
C GLY A 68 2.30 10.76 30.90
N LYS A 69 2.11 9.62 30.22
CA LYS A 69 2.99 8.45 30.26
C LYS A 69 4.03 8.49 29.16
N ALA A 70 5.13 7.78 29.36
CA ALA A 70 6.10 7.53 28.30
C ALA A 70 5.39 6.79 27.14
N PRO A 71 5.49 7.28 25.88
CA PRO A 71 4.76 6.68 24.76
C PRO A 71 5.49 5.46 24.20
N PHE A 72 5.72 4.45 25.05
CA PHE A 72 6.25 3.16 24.63
C PHE A 72 5.14 2.33 23.98
N VAL A 73 5.25 2.11 22.67
CA VAL A 73 4.25 1.40 21.87
C VAL A 73 4.63 -0.07 21.84
N THR A 74 3.83 -0.94 22.45
CA THR A 74 4.18 -2.36 22.66
C THR A 74 4.24 -3.17 21.37
N LEU A 75 3.35 -2.87 20.42
CA LEU A 75 3.36 -3.47 19.08
C LEU A 75 4.62 -3.11 18.28
N MET A 76 5.26 -1.99 18.62
CA MET A 76 6.48 -1.50 17.98
C MET A 76 7.75 -1.85 18.77
N GLY A 77 7.61 -2.12 20.07
CA GLY A 77 8.71 -2.41 20.99
C GLY A 77 9.61 -1.21 21.31
N ARG A 78 9.15 0.02 21.09
CA ARG A 78 9.94 1.26 21.28
C ARG A 78 9.07 2.49 21.50
N ASN A 79 9.71 3.61 21.83
CA ASN A 79 9.05 4.89 22.02
C ASN A 79 8.50 5.43 20.68
N LEU A 80 7.27 5.96 20.69
CA LEU A 80 6.59 6.56 19.53
C LEU A 80 7.47 7.56 18.79
N PHE A 81 8.11 8.48 19.53
CA PHE A 81 8.95 9.52 18.95
C PHE A 81 10.38 9.04 18.63
N GLY A 82 10.75 7.84 19.09
CA GLY A 82 12.06 7.23 18.84
C GLY A 82 12.12 6.41 17.55
N ASP A 83 10.97 5.93 17.04
CA ASP A 83 10.91 5.30 15.72
C ASP A 83 10.81 6.33 14.60
N HIS A 84 9.86 7.26 14.72
CA HIS A 84 9.65 8.39 13.81
C HIS A 84 9.24 9.60 14.64
N THR A 85 9.82 10.77 14.36
CA THR A 85 9.55 12.03 15.08
C THR A 85 8.15 12.57 14.77
N SER A 86 7.12 11.85 15.23
CA SER A 86 5.71 12.02 14.91
C SER A 86 5.05 13.10 15.75
N PHE A 87 5.73 14.25 15.93
CA PHE A 87 5.21 15.37 16.74
C PHE A 87 3.93 15.98 16.16
N ILE A 88 3.63 15.72 14.89
CA ILE A 88 2.35 16.06 14.26
C ILE A 88 1.14 15.43 14.97
N LEU A 89 1.36 14.43 15.83
CA LEU A 89 0.31 13.78 16.61
C LEU A 89 -0.01 14.49 17.93
N LEU A 90 0.86 15.41 18.40
CA LEU A 90 0.62 16.14 19.65
C LEU A 90 -0.70 16.95 19.64
N PRO A 91 -1.11 17.60 18.52
CA PRO A 91 -2.42 18.23 18.43
C PRO A 91 -3.62 17.28 18.60
N LEU A 92 -3.43 15.96 18.49
CA LEU A 92 -4.48 14.97 18.74
C LEU A 92 -4.65 14.65 20.23
N VAL A 93 -3.66 14.96 21.07
CA VAL A 93 -3.70 14.68 22.51
C VAL A 93 -4.94 15.29 23.20
N PRO A 94 -5.32 16.56 22.96
CA PRO A 94 -6.54 17.12 23.55
C PRO A 94 -7.83 16.41 23.12
N LEU A 95 -7.87 15.81 21.92
CA LEU A 95 -9.04 15.06 21.48
C LEU A 95 -9.24 13.79 22.32
N PHE A 96 -8.16 13.14 22.76
CA PHE A 96 -8.23 11.97 23.63
C PHE A 96 -8.74 12.29 25.03
N TRP A 97 -8.62 13.53 25.51
CA TRP A 97 -9.22 13.93 26.79
C TRP A 97 -10.75 14.05 26.71
N VAL A 98 -11.30 14.34 25.54
CA VAL A 98 -12.73 14.61 25.34
C VAL A 98 -13.47 13.39 24.78
N ILE A 99 -12.80 12.62 23.92
CA ILE A 99 -13.39 11.48 23.19
C ILE A 99 -12.91 10.14 23.76
N GLY A 100 -11.70 10.10 24.32
CA GLY A 100 -10.97 8.88 24.70
C GLY A 100 -11.12 8.47 26.17
N SER A 101 -12.25 8.79 26.81
CA SER A 101 -12.62 8.38 28.18
C SER A 101 -13.49 7.13 28.20
#